data_AF-A0A9D8BQM1-F1
#
_entry.id   AF-A0A9D8BQM1-F1
#
_cell.length_a   1.000
_cell.length_b   1.000
_cell.length_c   1.000
_cell.angle_alpha   90.00
_cell.angle_beta   90.00
_cell.angle_gamma   90.00
#
_symmetry.space_group_name_H-M   'P 1'
#
loop_
_entity.id
_entity.type
_entity.pdbx_description
1 polymer ?
#
loop_
_entity_poly.entity_id
_entity_poly.type
_entity_poly.pdbx_seq_one_letter_code
_entity_poly.pdbx_strand_id
1 'polypeptide(L)'
;FYGVFSNPQGGGAWKLNFYRFDLSGNTVAGYPKIPNTGTDSVYEPQICWDGLNFGVAYSTFTQAKFLILSPTGTVLAGPIDLPRVGVPVGITPRTAAFKPIWTGQGYAVFGLILIPQYPGQTIGNYYNYLLCWFLDPYGNVVNAKLVRNLLPVSYPTMNGEESWYL
;
A
#
# COMPACT_ATOMS: atom_id res chain seq x y z
N PHE A 1 16.16 -1.93 13.48
CA PHE A 1 15.45 -2.10 12.20
C PHE A 1 13.94 -2.07 12.41
N TYR A 2 13.16 -1.96 11.33
CA TYR A 2 11.69 -1.90 11.38
C TYR A 2 11.10 -2.69 10.21
N GLY A 3 9.82 -3.08 10.34
CA GLY A 3 9.08 -3.73 9.28
C GLY A 3 7.58 -3.53 9.44
N VAL A 4 6.88 -3.53 8.32
CA VAL A 4 5.41 -3.66 8.26
C VAL A 4 5.06 -4.88 7.43
N PHE A 5 4.03 -5.60 7.83
CA PHE A 5 3.48 -6.69 7.04
C PHE A 5 2.00 -6.90 7.38
N SER A 6 1.31 -7.61 6.48
CA SER A 6 -0.05 -8.07 6.70
C SER A 6 -0.05 -9.54 7.05
N ASN A 7 -0.81 -9.95 8.07
CA ASN A 7 -1.03 -11.36 8.37
C ASN A 7 -2.50 -11.62 8.77
N PRO A 8 -3.02 -12.85 8.58
CA PRO A 8 -4.34 -13.20 9.08
C PRO A 8 -4.35 -13.17 10.61
N GLN A 9 -5.34 -12.48 11.18
CA GLN A 9 -5.66 -12.54 12.61
C GLN A 9 -6.91 -13.42 12.80
N GLY A 10 -7.22 -13.85 14.03
CA GLY A 10 -8.20 -14.89 14.43
C GLY A 10 -9.67 -14.79 13.95
N GLY A 11 -9.96 -14.03 12.90
CA GLY A 11 -11.20 -14.03 12.12
C GLY A 11 -10.98 -13.98 10.60
N GLY A 12 -9.80 -14.37 10.10
CA GLY A 12 -9.48 -14.52 8.67
C GLY A 12 -9.10 -13.24 7.92
N ALA A 13 -9.39 -12.07 8.48
CA ALA A 13 -8.98 -10.79 7.89
C ALA A 13 -7.47 -10.52 8.08
N TRP A 14 -6.85 -10.00 7.03
CA TRP A 14 -5.43 -9.63 7.04
C TRP A 14 -5.27 -8.28 7.74
N LYS A 15 -4.47 -8.22 8.81
CA LYS A 15 -4.26 -6.99 9.57
C LYS A 15 -2.86 -6.45 9.37
N LEU A 16 -2.77 -5.13 9.35
CA LEU A 16 -1.49 -4.43 9.32
C LEU A 16 -0.79 -4.60 10.66
N ASN A 17 0.44 -5.07 10.64
CA ASN A 17 1.29 -5.16 11.81
C ASN A 17 2.54 -4.34 11.59
N PHE A 18 3.00 -3.69 12.66
CA PHE A 18 4.25 -2.98 12.71
C PHE A 18 5.16 -3.65 13.73
N TYR A 19 6.40 -3.90 13.34
CA TYR A 19 7.44 -4.49 14.19
C TYR A 19 8.69 -3.64 14.21
N ARG A 20 9.38 -3.71 15.34
CA ARG A 20 10.74 -3.21 15.49
C ARG A 20 11.65 -4.35 15.86
N PHE A 21 12.85 -4.29 15.32
CA PHE A 21 13.90 -5.26 15.58
C PHE A 21 15.14 -4.55 16.13
N ASP A 22 15.79 -5.17 17.09
CA ASP A 22 17.12 -4.76 17.55
C ASP A 22 18.19 -5.04 16.48
N LEU A 23 19.45 -4.73 16.77
CA LEU A 23 20.55 -4.95 15.81
C LEU A 23 20.83 -6.43 15.53
N SER A 24 20.40 -7.32 16.43
CA SER A 24 20.53 -8.77 16.30
C SER A 24 19.34 -9.40 15.57
N GLY A 25 18.34 -8.61 15.15
CA GLY A 25 17.14 -9.07 14.47
C GLY A 25 16.05 -9.58 15.42
N ASN A 26 16.20 -9.45 16.74
CA ASN A 26 15.14 -9.82 17.68
C ASN A 26 14.06 -8.75 17.70
N THR A 27 12.81 -9.16 17.86
CA THR A 27 11.72 -8.20 18.07
C THR A 27 11.91 -7.45 19.38
N VAL A 28 11.78 -6.12 19.34
CA VAL A 28 11.77 -5.29 20.55
C VAL A 28 10.49 -5.57 21.35
N ALA A 29 10.59 -5.63 22.68
CA ALA A 29 9.45 -5.90 23.55
C ALA A 29 8.27 -4.92 23.29
N GLY A 30 7.04 -5.46 23.28
CA GLY A 30 5.81 -4.68 23.05
C GLY A 30 5.35 -4.57 21.59
N TYR A 31 5.94 -5.36 20.67
CA TYR A 31 5.53 -5.50 19.27
C TYR A 31 5.09 -6.95 18.96
N PRO A 32 4.15 -7.18 18.03
CA PRO A 32 3.57 -6.23 17.05
C PRO A 32 2.68 -5.14 17.65
N LYS A 33 2.62 -4.00 16.95
CA LYS A 33 1.49 -3.08 17.06
C LYS A 33 0.57 -3.28 15.87
N ILE A 34 -0.74 -3.30 16.12
CA ILE A 34 -1.76 -3.37 15.09
C ILE A 34 -2.33 -1.96 14.89
N PRO A 35 -1.79 -1.17 13.97
CA PRO A 35 -2.25 0.21 13.74
C PRO A 35 -3.62 0.32 13.06
N ASN A 36 -4.20 -0.78 12.55
CA ASN A 36 -5.52 -0.76 11.93
C ASN A 36 -6.48 -1.74 12.63
N THR A 37 -7.47 -1.21 13.34
CA THR A 37 -8.52 -1.96 14.06
C THR A 37 -9.80 -2.16 13.24
N GLY A 38 -9.83 -1.68 11.98
CA GLY A 38 -10.99 -1.84 11.10
C GLY A 38 -11.25 -3.30 10.71
N THR A 39 -12.40 -3.58 10.11
CA THR A 39 -12.80 -4.92 9.66
C THR A 39 -12.10 -5.36 8.37
N ASP A 40 -11.72 -4.41 7.53
CA ASP A 40 -11.11 -4.69 6.22
C ASP A 40 -9.81 -5.48 6.31
N SER A 41 -9.56 -6.27 5.27
CA SER A 41 -8.25 -6.88 5.04
C SER A 41 -7.30 -5.86 4.43
N VAL A 42 -6.06 -5.87 4.91
CA VAL A 42 -4.96 -5.02 4.46
C VAL A 42 -3.97 -5.83 3.64
N TYR A 43 -3.54 -5.29 2.51
CA TYR A 43 -2.64 -5.92 1.57
C TYR A 43 -1.43 -5.02 1.28
N GLU A 44 -0.31 -5.68 1.00
CA GLU A 44 0.92 -5.08 0.43
C GLU A 44 1.39 -3.81 1.15
N PRO A 45 1.49 -3.81 2.49
CA PRO A 45 1.94 -2.63 3.20
C PRO A 45 3.42 -2.36 2.91
N GLN A 46 3.74 -1.08 2.81
CA GLN A 46 5.08 -0.57 2.57
C GLN A 46 5.30 0.63 3.49
N ILE A 47 6.55 0.82 3.91
CA ILE A 47 6.91 1.79 4.95
C ILE A 47 8.14 2.58 4.54
N CYS A 48 8.18 3.86 4.92
CA CYS A 48 9.36 4.69 4.85
C CYS A 48 9.54 5.49 6.14
N TRP A 49 10.78 5.86 6.44
CA TRP A 49 11.13 6.68 7.60
C TRP A 49 11.39 8.12 7.14
N ASP A 50 10.80 9.10 7.83
CA ASP A 50 10.98 10.53 7.51
C ASP A 50 12.09 11.21 8.35
N GLY A 51 12.70 10.49 9.29
CA GLY A 51 13.64 11.03 10.28
C GLY A 51 13.08 11.07 11.70
N LEU A 52 11.75 11.10 11.85
CA LEU A 52 11.01 11.25 13.10
C LEU A 52 9.89 10.20 13.26
N ASN A 53 9.20 9.85 12.18
CA ASN A 53 8.02 9.01 12.09
C ASN A 53 8.06 8.11 10.85
N PHE A 54 7.14 7.15 10.82
CA PHE A 54 6.99 6.20 9.72
C PHE A 54 5.76 6.52 8.87
N GLY A 55 5.97 6.83 7.59
CA GLY A 55 4.89 6.85 6.60
C GLY A 55 4.59 5.43 6.10
N VAL A 56 3.35 5.00 6.20
CA VAL A 56 2.90 3.65 5.79
C VAL A 56 1.84 3.76 4.71
N ALA A 57 2.11 3.17 3.56
CA ALA A 57 1.16 2.99 2.47
C ALA A 57 0.73 1.54 2.40
N TYR A 58 -0.56 1.29 2.16
CA TYR A 58 -1.11 -0.05 2.02
C TYR A 58 -2.41 0.00 1.22
N SER A 59 -2.95 -1.16 0.87
CA SER A 59 -4.27 -1.24 0.23
C SER A 59 -5.25 -2.08 1.04
N THR A 60 -6.53 -1.77 0.90
CA THR A 60 -7.61 -2.74 1.06
C THR A 60 -7.91 -3.37 -0.29
N PHE A 61 -8.97 -4.17 -0.39
CA PHE A 61 -9.38 -4.72 -1.69
C PHE A 61 -9.66 -3.63 -2.74
N THR A 62 -10.15 -2.47 -2.31
CA THR A 62 -10.64 -1.41 -3.20
C THR A 62 -9.94 -0.08 -3.03
N GLN A 63 -9.19 0.13 -1.94
CA GLN A 63 -8.73 1.47 -1.57
C GLN A 63 -7.26 1.48 -1.19
N ALA A 64 -6.49 2.37 -1.82
CA ALA A 64 -5.15 2.74 -1.35
C ALA A 64 -5.28 3.66 -0.13
N LYS A 65 -4.49 3.41 0.90
CA LYS A 65 -4.53 4.12 2.17
C LYS A 65 -3.13 4.54 2.60
N PHE A 66 -3.07 5.63 3.37
CA PHE A 66 -1.85 6.12 3.99
C PHE A 66 -2.08 6.49 5.45
N LEU A 67 -1.10 6.22 6.30
CA LEU A 67 -1.09 6.66 7.70
C LEU A 67 0.34 6.97 8.15
N ILE A 68 0.47 7.73 9.25
CA ILE A 68 1.75 7.98 9.91
C ILE A 68 1.77 7.27 11.26
N LEU A 69 2.84 6.54 11.53
CA LEU A 69 3.12 5.92 12.82
C LEU A 69 4.25 6.65 13.54
N SER A 70 4.13 6.76 14.86
CA SER A 70 5.24 7.13 15.72
C SER A 70 6.35 6.07 15.69
N PRO A 71 7.55 6.38 16.22
CA PRO A 71 8.59 5.37 16.43
C PRO A 71 8.16 4.20 17.33
N THR A 72 7.07 4.38 18.09
CA THR A 72 6.49 3.37 18.98
C THR A 72 5.33 2.59 18.34
N GLY A 73 4.97 2.89 17.08
CA GLY A 73 3.87 2.24 16.36
C GLY A 73 2.48 2.82 16.68
N THR A 74 2.40 3.94 17.40
CA THR A 74 1.14 4.66 17.62
C THR A 74 0.74 5.39 16.34
N VAL A 75 -0.52 5.31 15.94
CA VAL A 75 -1.02 6.10 14.80
C VAL A 75 -1.04 7.58 15.18
N LEU A 76 -0.28 8.40 14.46
CA LEU A 76 -0.21 9.85 14.65
C LEU A 76 -1.14 10.60 13.68
N ALA A 77 -1.33 10.06 12.48
CA ALA A 77 -2.24 10.59 11.46
C ALA A 77 -2.81 9.48 10.59
N GLY A 78 -4.03 9.68 10.08
CA GLY A 78 -4.73 8.71 9.24
C GLY A 78 -5.36 7.53 10.01
N PRO A 79 -5.77 6.46 9.30
CA PRO A 79 -5.59 6.26 7.86
C PRO A 79 -6.48 7.17 7.00
N ILE A 80 -5.89 7.72 5.95
CA ILE A 80 -6.60 8.47 4.90
C ILE A 80 -6.66 7.66 3.60
N ASP A 81 -7.64 7.97 2.77
CA ASP A 81 -7.75 7.42 1.42
C ASP A 81 -6.86 8.21 0.46
N LEU A 82 -6.06 7.47 -0.32
CA LEU A 82 -5.31 8.05 -1.43
C LEU A 82 -6.24 8.16 -2.66
N PRO A 83 -6.48 9.36 -3.21
CA PRO A 83 -7.47 9.57 -4.25
C PRO A 83 -7.05 8.90 -5.56
N ARG A 84 -8.02 8.31 -6.25
CA ARG A 84 -7.79 7.71 -7.57
C ARG A 84 -7.78 8.84 -8.61
N VAL A 85 -6.66 9.04 -9.30
CA VAL A 85 -6.53 10.06 -10.34
C VAL A 85 -6.26 9.40 -11.68
N GLY A 86 -7.03 9.79 -12.70
CA GLY A 86 -6.87 9.27 -14.07
C GLY A 86 -7.38 7.84 -14.28
N VAL A 87 -8.11 7.28 -13.32
CA VAL A 87 -8.76 5.96 -13.44
C VAL A 87 -10.21 6.15 -13.93
N PRO A 88 -10.68 5.38 -14.94
CA PRO A 88 -12.06 5.48 -15.42
C PRO A 88 -13.11 5.26 -14.32
N VAL A 89 -14.22 5.99 -14.43
CA VAL A 89 -15.37 5.90 -13.52
C VAL A 89 -16.06 4.54 -13.68
N GLY A 90 -16.62 4.00 -12.59
CA GLY A 90 -17.35 2.73 -12.60
C GLY A 90 -16.48 1.48 -12.47
N ILE A 91 -15.17 1.66 -12.31
CA ILE A 91 -14.21 0.58 -12.08
C ILE A 91 -13.82 0.56 -10.60
N THR A 92 -13.72 -0.64 -10.03
CA THR A 92 -13.16 -0.87 -8.69
C THR A 92 -11.70 -1.32 -8.82
N PRO A 93 -10.75 -0.38 -8.92
CA PRO A 93 -9.34 -0.74 -8.99
C PRO A 93 -8.83 -1.30 -7.66
N ARG A 94 -7.78 -2.11 -7.76
CA ARG A 94 -6.92 -2.45 -6.62
C ARG A 94 -5.58 -1.75 -6.80
N THR A 95 -5.02 -1.24 -5.71
CA THR A 95 -3.65 -0.66 -5.73
C THR A 95 -2.68 -1.61 -5.06
N ALA A 96 -1.47 -1.66 -5.59
CA ALA A 96 -0.45 -2.64 -5.22
C ALA A 96 0.96 -2.07 -5.38
N ALA A 97 1.94 -2.86 -4.96
CA ALA A 97 3.38 -2.62 -5.13
C ALA A 97 3.77 -1.18 -4.73
N PHE A 98 3.33 -0.78 -3.53
CA PHE A 98 3.57 0.58 -3.06
C PHE A 98 5.08 0.88 -2.93
N LYS A 99 5.43 2.15 -3.10
CA LYS A 99 6.76 2.65 -2.77
C LYS A 99 6.63 4.04 -2.15
N PRO A 100 6.46 4.14 -0.83
CA PRO A 100 6.53 5.40 -0.12
C PRO A 100 7.99 5.85 0.02
N ILE A 101 8.22 7.15 -0.16
CA ILE A 101 9.54 7.79 -0.11
C ILE A 101 9.38 9.13 0.63
N TRP A 102 10.25 9.40 1.59
CA TRP A 102 10.38 10.71 2.19
C TRP A 102 11.17 11.64 1.27
N THR A 103 10.64 12.85 1.04
CA THR A 103 11.22 13.83 0.10
C THR A 103 11.99 14.95 0.80
N GLY A 104 11.98 14.99 2.13
CA GLY A 104 12.46 16.13 2.93
C GLY A 104 11.38 17.17 3.25
N GLN A 105 10.29 17.22 2.48
CA GLN A 105 9.18 18.17 2.68
C GLN A 105 7.81 17.47 2.84
N GLY A 106 7.79 16.15 2.79
CA GLY A 106 6.57 15.37 2.68
C GLY A 106 6.84 13.99 2.10
N TYR A 107 5.78 13.25 1.82
CA TYR A 107 5.86 11.90 1.27
C TYR A 107 5.50 11.87 -0.21
N ALA A 108 6.27 11.13 -0.99
CA ALA A 108 5.87 10.68 -2.32
C ALA A 108 5.55 9.19 -2.24
N VAL A 109 4.32 8.80 -2.59
CA VAL A 109 3.88 7.40 -2.58
C VAL A 109 3.60 6.99 -4.00
N PHE A 110 4.33 6.00 -4.50
CA PHE A 110 4.03 5.36 -5.78
C PHE A 110 3.19 4.12 -5.56
N GLY A 111 2.33 3.79 -6.51
CA GLY A 111 1.57 2.53 -6.51
C GLY A 111 1.10 2.14 -7.90
N LEU A 112 1.00 0.84 -8.12
CA LEU A 112 0.45 0.26 -9.34
C LEU A 112 -1.05 0.07 -9.19
N ILE A 113 -1.82 0.53 -10.17
CA ILE A 113 -3.27 0.34 -10.20
C ILE A 113 -3.65 -0.76 -11.19
N LEU A 114 -4.33 -1.74 -10.62
CA LEU A 114 -4.99 -2.83 -11.28
C LEU A 114 -6.37 -2.37 -11.76
N ILE A 115 -6.67 -2.57 -13.04
CA ILE A 115 -8.04 -2.46 -13.56
C ILE A 115 -8.48 -3.83 -14.08
N PRO A 116 -9.60 -4.40 -13.59
CA PRO A 116 -10.16 -5.60 -14.20
C PRO A 116 -10.57 -5.30 -15.64
N GLN A 117 -10.14 -6.15 -16.58
CA GLN A 117 -10.54 -6.06 -17.98
C GLN A 117 -11.96 -6.62 -18.11
N TYR A 118 -12.96 -5.75 -18.00
CA TYR A 118 -14.39 -6.03 -18.24
C TYR A 118 -15.13 -6.93 -17.22
N PRO A 119 -16.47 -6.75 -17.06
CA PRO A 119 -17.26 -7.40 -16.01
C PRO A 119 -17.59 -8.88 -16.29
N GLY A 120 -16.81 -9.59 -17.12
CA GLY A 120 -17.16 -10.95 -17.55
C GLY A 120 -16.03 -11.85 -18.05
N GLN A 121 -14.76 -11.43 -18.00
CA GLN A 121 -13.64 -12.31 -18.36
C GLN A 121 -12.85 -12.76 -17.14
N THR A 122 -12.70 -14.08 -17.03
CA THR A 122 -12.04 -14.83 -15.96
C THR A 122 -10.51 -14.87 -16.07
N ILE A 123 -9.89 -14.12 -17.00
CA ILE A 123 -8.46 -14.27 -17.32
C ILE A 123 -7.76 -12.91 -17.34
N GLY A 124 -6.99 -12.66 -16.27
CA GLY A 124 -5.98 -11.61 -16.22
C GLY A 124 -6.37 -10.38 -15.41
N ASN A 125 -5.64 -10.18 -14.31
CA ASN A 125 -5.58 -8.91 -13.61
C ASN A 125 -4.29 -8.22 -14.07
N TYR A 126 -4.40 -7.07 -14.75
CA TYR A 126 -3.23 -6.29 -15.19
C TYR A 126 -3.08 -4.95 -14.47
N TYR A 127 -1.84 -4.64 -14.13
CA TYR A 127 -1.45 -3.30 -13.72
C TYR A 127 -1.26 -2.43 -14.94
N ASN A 128 -2.13 -1.44 -15.08
CA ASN A 128 -2.19 -0.59 -16.27
C ASN A 128 -1.76 0.85 -15.97
N TYR A 129 -1.58 1.21 -14.70
CA TYR A 129 -1.27 2.58 -14.32
C TYR A 129 -0.25 2.61 -13.19
N LEU A 130 0.71 3.52 -13.30
CA LEU A 130 1.56 3.94 -12.20
C LEU A 130 1.06 5.30 -11.71
N LEU A 131 0.66 5.38 -10.45
CA LEU A 131 0.28 6.63 -9.80
C LEU A 131 1.34 7.08 -8.80
N CYS A 132 1.37 8.38 -8.56
CA CYS A 132 2.12 9.01 -7.50
C CYS A 132 1.23 9.97 -6.71
N TRP A 133 1.21 9.82 -5.39
CA TRP A 133 0.57 10.72 -4.44
C TRP A 133 1.64 11.52 -3.71
N PHE A 134 1.44 12.83 -3.63
CA PHE A 134 2.26 13.74 -2.84
C PHE A 134 1.49 14.13 -1.60
N LEU A 135 2.10 13.89 -0.44
CA LEU A 135 1.52 14.22 0.86
C LEU A 135 2.43 15.20 1.59
N ASP A 136 1.83 16.07 2.40
CA ASP A 136 2.57 16.94 3.31
C ASP A 136 3.21 16.13 4.47
N PRO A 137 4.02 16.74 5.35
CA PRO A 137 4.63 16.05 6.49
C PRO A 137 3.63 15.47 7.50
N TYR A 138 2.37 15.95 7.46
CA TYR A 138 1.30 15.51 8.35
C TYR A 138 0.46 14.39 7.74
N GLY A 139 0.77 13.98 6.51
CA GLY A 139 0.10 12.89 5.81
C GLY A 139 -1.17 13.32 5.10
N ASN A 140 -1.40 14.60 4.86
CA ASN A 140 -2.51 15.07 4.01
C ASN A 140 -2.11 15.02 2.54
N VAL A 141 -3.00 14.59 1.66
CA VAL A 141 -2.74 14.61 0.20
C VAL A 141 -2.75 16.05 -0.31
N VAL A 142 -1.61 16.50 -0.84
CA VAL A 142 -1.46 17.82 -1.47
C VAL A 142 -1.69 17.73 -2.97
N ASN A 143 -1.27 16.63 -3.60
CA ASN A 143 -1.45 16.40 -5.02
C ASN A 143 -1.43 14.90 -5.34
N ALA A 144 -1.97 14.52 -6.49
CA ALA A 144 -1.91 13.16 -7.01
C ALA A 144 -1.86 13.18 -8.53
N LYS A 145 -1.05 12.29 -9.11
CA LYS A 145 -0.78 12.27 -10.54
C LYS A 145 -0.74 10.84 -11.08
N LEU A 146 -1.39 10.64 -12.23
CA LEU A 146 -1.11 9.52 -13.11
C LEU A 146 0.25 9.74 -13.78
N VAL A 147 1.24 8.93 -13.40
CA VAL A 147 2.62 9.07 -13.89
C VAL A 147 2.73 8.50 -15.30
N ARG A 148 2.17 7.30 -15.52
CA ARG A 148 2.28 6.58 -16.78
C ARG A 148 1.17 5.54 -16.92
N ASN A 149 0.68 5.36 -18.16
CA ASN A 149 -0.02 4.15 -18.58
C ASN A 149 1.00 3.07 -18.89
N LEU A 150 0.84 1.91 -18.27
CA LEU A 150 1.71 0.77 -18.45
C LEU A 150 1.15 -0.10 -19.57
N LEU A 151 2.03 -0.75 -20.33
CA LEU A 151 1.61 -1.97 -21.02
C LEU A 151 1.14 -2.96 -19.95
N PRO A 152 0.05 -3.70 -20.18
CA PRO A 152 -0.50 -4.61 -19.18
C PRO A 152 0.59 -5.51 -18.60
N VAL A 153 0.89 -5.34 -17.31
CA VAL A 153 1.79 -6.24 -16.58
C VAL A 153 0.90 -7.18 -15.78
N SER A 154 0.99 -8.48 -16.06
CA SER A 154 0.21 -9.50 -15.35
C SER A 154 0.57 -9.52 -13.88
N TYR A 155 -0.44 -9.72 -13.03
CA TYR A 155 -0.18 -10.26 -11.70
C TYR A 155 0.30 -11.71 -11.88
N PRO A 156 1.42 -12.14 -11.26
CA PRO A 156 1.84 -13.53 -11.35
C PRO A 156 0.72 -14.41 -10.81
N THR A 157 0.13 -15.25 -11.68
CA THR A 157 -0.87 -16.23 -11.26
C THR A 157 -0.16 -17.34 -10.48
N MET A 158 -0.90 -18.08 -9.64
CA MET A 158 -0.34 -19.19 -8.84
C MET A 158 0.38 -20.25 -9.68
N ASN A 159 0.18 -20.27 -11.00
CA ASN A 159 0.79 -21.24 -11.92
C ASN A 159 1.99 -20.70 -12.70
N GLY A 160 2.40 -19.43 -12.52
CA GLY A 160 3.53 -18.86 -13.25
C GLY A 160 3.33 -18.79 -14.78
N GLU A 161 2.08 -18.85 -15.26
CA GLU A 161 1.75 -18.80 -16.68
C GLU A 161 1.77 -17.36 -17.20
N GLU A 162 2.96 -16.77 -17.25
CA GLU A 162 3.23 -15.54 -18.02
C GLU A 162 3.66 -15.87 -19.47
N SER A 163 3.27 -17.04 -19.98
CA SER A 163 3.90 -17.63 -21.17
C SER A 163 3.42 -17.12 -22.54
N TRP A 164 2.48 -16.17 -22.62
CA TRP A 164 1.86 -15.84 -23.93
C TRP A 164 1.69 -14.35 -24.26
N TYR A 165 2.46 -13.45 -23.63
CA TYR A 165 2.49 -12.04 -24.05
C TYR A 165 3.80 -11.68 -24.74
N LEU A 166 3.93 -12.13 -25.99
CA LEU A 166 4.77 -11.56 -27.06
C LEU A 166 3.91 -11.33 -28.29
#